data_AF-A0A7C2W8T9-F1
#
_entry.id   AF-A0A7C2W8T9-F1
#
_cell.length_a   1.000
_cell.length_b   1.000
_cell.length_c   1.000
_cell.angle_alpha   90.00
_cell.angle_beta   90.00
_cell.angle_gamma   90.00
#
_symmetry.space_group_name_H-M   'P 1'
#
loop_
_entity.id
_entity.type
_entity.pdbx_description
1 polymer ?
#
loop_
_entity_poly.entity_id
_entity_poly.type
_entity_poly.pdbx_seq_one_letter_code
_entity_poly.pdbx_strand_id
1 'polypeptide(L)'
;MAFEIPKVTYTGKIREITIGVGEKAVTVGGESCYPFHLFEGEMPNPPKIAMEVWDYVDPDEWSEAALEPFKDVINDPAAWAQKCVEEYKPDMIAVQLVSTDPNTLDRGADEAVKTVMKVADAVDVPLIVWGCADEDKDAEVLRPVAEACEGRRIALGPIQEKNYRQLGATCIAYKHIA
;
A
#
# COMPACT_ATOMS: atom_id res chain seq x y z
N MET A 1 -42.88 3.69 28.06
CA MET A 1 -42.18 2.60 27.35
C MET A 1 -40.69 2.88 27.42
N ALA A 2 -39.86 1.84 27.57
CA ALA A 2 -38.42 1.99 27.42
C ALA A 2 -38.10 2.18 25.93
N PHE A 3 -37.15 3.07 25.62
CA PHE A 3 -36.63 3.24 24.27
C PHE A 3 -35.72 2.06 23.92
N GLU A 4 -35.86 1.52 22.72
CA GLU A 4 -35.00 0.48 22.17
C GLU A 4 -34.36 1.00 20.88
N ILE A 5 -33.04 0.87 20.76
CA ILE A 5 -32.31 1.33 19.58
C ILE A 5 -32.64 0.38 18.43
N PRO A 6 -33.19 0.88 17.29
CA PRO A 6 -33.40 0.05 16.11
C PRO A 6 -32.08 -0.51 15.60
N LYS A 7 -32.06 -1.80 15.27
CA LYS A 7 -30.87 -2.49 14.73
C LYS A 7 -31.15 -3.01 13.33
N VAL A 8 -30.15 -2.91 12.46
CA VAL A 8 -30.15 -3.55 11.14
C VAL A 8 -29.52 -4.94 11.25
N THR A 9 -30.12 -5.93 10.59
CA THR A 9 -29.52 -7.28 10.48
C THR A 9 -28.77 -7.40 9.16
N TYR A 10 -27.48 -7.69 9.24
CA TYR A 10 -26.60 -7.85 8.08
C TYR A 10 -26.41 -9.34 7.76
N THR A 11 -26.48 -9.71 6.48
CA THR A 11 -26.33 -11.11 6.02
C THR A 11 -24.92 -11.45 5.56
N GLY A 12 -23.99 -10.49 5.60
CA GLY A 12 -22.60 -10.67 5.22
C GLY A 12 -21.67 -9.79 6.03
N LYS A 13 -20.37 -10.08 5.92
CA LYS A 13 -19.28 -9.28 6.49
C LYS A 13 -18.28 -8.90 5.40
N ILE A 14 -17.57 -7.80 5.61
CA ILE A 14 -16.43 -7.43 4.78
C ILE A 14 -15.35 -8.51 4.92
N ARG A 15 -14.71 -8.85 3.80
CA ARG A 15 -13.63 -9.85 3.78
C ARG A 15 -12.42 -9.31 4.55
N GLU A 16 -11.88 -10.15 5.43
CA GLU A 16 -10.63 -9.85 6.11
C GLU A 16 -9.43 -10.12 5.19
N ILE A 17 -8.50 -9.18 5.16
CA ILE A 17 -7.29 -9.24 4.35
C ILE A 17 -6.10 -8.90 5.24
N THR A 18 -5.07 -9.74 5.20
CA THR A 18 -3.80 -9.52 5.92
C THR A 18 -2.70 -9.18 4.92
N ILE A 19 -2.02 -8.06 5.16
CA ILE A 19 -0.87 -7.54 4.40
C ILE A 19 0.37 -7.66 5.31
N GLY A 20 1.49 -8.09 4.74
CA GLY A 20 2.71 -8.36 5.50
C GLY A 20 2.75 -9.75 6.14
N VAL A 21 3.81 -10.00 6.90
CA VAL A 21 4.08 -11.26 7.59
C VAL A 21 4.57 -11.02 9.01
N GLY A 22 4.50 -12.05 9.85
CA GLY A 22 4.97 -11.97 11.24
C GLY A 22 4.12 -11.06 12.12
N GLU A 23 4.72 -10.57 13.21
CA GLU A 23 4.03 -9.80 14.25
C GLU A 23 3.56 -8.40 13.77
N LYS A 24 4.18 -7.86 12.72
CA LYS A 24 3.86 -6.56 12.14
C LYS A 24 2.84 -6.63 11.00
N ALA A 25 2.33 -7.82 10.69
CA ALA A 25 1.29 -7.97 9.67
C ALA A 25 0.03 -7.16 10.05
N VAL A 26 -0.53 -6.46 9.08
CA VAL A 26 -1.72 -5.62 9.25
C VAL A 26 -2.92 -6.34 8.67
N THR A 27 -3.99 -6.48 9.46
CA THR A 27 -5.27 -7.00 8.99
C THR A 27 -6.30 -5.87 8.91
N VAL A 28 -7.03 -5.83 7.80
CA VAL A 28 -8.14 -4.89 7.53
C VAL A 28 -9.40 -5.66 7.17
N GLY A 29 -10.56 -5.01 7.31
CA GLY A 29 -11.86 -5.60 7.00
C GLY A 29 -12.47 -6.36 8.18
N GLY A 30 -13.45 -7.22 7.89
CA GLY A 30 -14.15 -8.03 8.90
C GLY A 30 -15.40 -7.38 9.49
N GLU A 31 -15.73 -6.16 9.07
CA GLU A 31 -16.89 -5.44 9.56
C GLU A 31 -18.20 -6.14 9.20
N SER A 32 -19.10 -6.23 10.17
CA SER A 32 -20.44 -6.82 10.03
C SER A 32 -21.56 -5.80 10.29
N CYS A 33 -21.21 -4.51 10.29
CA CYS A 33 -22.12 -3.38 10.43
C CYS A 33 -21.63 -2.18 9.62
N TYR A 34 -22.40 -1.09 9.62
CA TYR A 34 -21.90 0.19 9.12
C TYR A 34 -20.70 0.72 9.93
N PRO A 35 -19.88 1.63 9.36
CA PRO A 35 -18.72 2.18 10.04
C PRO A 35 -19.08 2.75 11.42
N PHE A 36 -18.44 2.22 12.47
CA PHE A 36 -18.63 2.61 13.88
C PHE A 36 -20.01 2.32 14.50
N HIS A 37 -20.88 1.54 13.83
CA HIS A 37 -22.17 1.10 14.35
C HIS A 37 -22.05 -0.13 15.29
N LEU A 38 -21.17 -0.03 16.30
CA LEU A 38 -20.82 -1.15 17.19
C LEU A 38 -21.98 -1.64 18.10
N PHE A 39 -23.10 -0.93 18.11
CA PHE A 39 -24.31 -1.35 18.83
C PHE A 39 -25.11 -2.44 18.08
N GLU A 40 -24.86 -2.60 16.78
CA GLU A 40 -25.58 -3.50 15.87
C GLU A 40 -24.66 -4.45 15.06
N GLY A 41 -23.35 -4.43 15.30
CA GLY A 41 -22.44 -5.45 14.78
C GLY A 41 -21.00 -5.24 15.26
N GLU A 42 -20.07 -5.94 14.60
CA GLU A 42 -18.65 -5.97 14.96
C GLU A 42 -17.79 -5.27 13.91
N MET A 43 -16.75 -4.57 14.36
CA MET A 43 -15.69 -3.99 13.55
C MET A 43 -14.35 -4.41 14.18
N PRO A 44 -13.86 -5.63 13.88
CA PRO A 44 -12.73 -6.22 14.61
C PRO A 44 -11.40 -5.52 14.31
N ASN A 45 -11.27 -4.92 13.12
CA ASN A 45 -10.07 -4.21 12.69
C ASN A 45 -10.38 -2.72 12.54
N PRO A 46 -9.66 -1.80 13.22
CA PRO A 46 -9.84 -0.38 13.00
C PRO A 46 -9.26 0.05 11.64
N PRO A 47 -9.65 1.22 11.10
CA PRO A 47 -9.02 1.79 9.91
C PRO A 47 -7.51 1.93 10.10
N LYS A 48 -6.77 1.75 8.99
CA LYS A 48 -5.30 1.74 8.96
C LYS A 48 -4.77 2.89 8.13
N ILE A 49 -3.63 3.44 8.54
CA ILE A 49 -2.99 4.57 7.88
C ILE A 49 -1.68 4.11 7.26
N ALA A 50 -1.54 4.32 5.95
CA ALA A 50 -0.27 4.21 5.25
C ALA A 50 0.25 5.60 4.91
N MET A 51 1.56 5.81 5.03
CA MET A 51 2.22 7.01 4.53
C MET A 51 2.89 6.73 3.19
N GLU A 52 2.76 7.67 2.28
CA GLU A 52 3.39 7.58 0.96
C GLU A 52 4.88 7.89 1.02
N VAL A 53 5.63 7.16 0.20
CA VAL A 53 7.04 7.37 -0.09
C VAL A 53 7.21 7.23 -1.59
N TRP A 54 7.63 8.30 -2.26
CA TRP A 54 7.78 8.30 -3.71
C TRP A 54 9.21 7.93 -4.09
N ASP A 55 9.37 7.15 -5.17
CA ASP A 55 10.69 6.77 -5.69
C ASP A 55 11.41 7.91 -6.45
N TYR A 56 10.68 8.97 -6.72
CA TYR A 56 11.13 10.23 -7.27
C TYR A 56 10.14 11.33 -6.88
N VAL A 57 10.64 12.53 -6.60
CA VAL A 57 9.81 13.71 -6.35
C VAL A 57 10.30 14.81 -7.26
N ASP A 58 9.40 15.39 -8.05
CA ASP A 58 9.65 16.68 -8.68
C ASP A 58 9.33 17.79 -7.66
N PRO A 59 10.34 18.53 -7.17
CA PRO A 59 10.11 19.56 -6.16
C PRO A 59 9.17 20.68 -6.65
N ASP A 60 9.08 20.91 -7.96
CA ASP A 60 8.21 21.95 -8.52
C ASP A 60 6.72 21.54 -8.52
N GLU A 61 6.42 20.24 -8.40
CA GLU A 61 5.06 19.71 -8.36
C GLU A 61 4.51 19.58 -6.93
N TRP A 62 5.35 19.77 -5.91
CA TRP A 62 4.97 19.61 -4.51
C TRP A 62 4.90 20.95 -3.78
N SER A 63 3.86 21.10 -2.95
CA SER A 63 3.79 22.27 -2.06
C SER A 63 4.91 22.22 -1.01
N GLU A 64 5.47 23.38 -0.66
CA GLU A 64 6.51 23.51 0.37
C GLU A 64 6.10 22.86 1.70
N ALA A 65 4.84 23.02 2.10
CA ALA A 65 4.31 22.42 3.33
C ALA A 65 4.32 20.88 3.33
N ALA A 66 4.24 20.24 2.16
CA ALA A 66 4.33 18.79 2.02
C ALA A 66 5.79 18.30 1.99
N LEU A 67 6.72 19.12 1.47
CA LEU A 67 8.15 18.79 1.40
C LEU A 67 8.87 19.01 2.73
N GLU A 68 8.50 20.05 3.47
CA GLU A 68 9.20 20.48 4.69
C GLU A 68 9.44 19.36 5.73
N PRO A 69 8.48 18.43 6.00
CA PRO A 69 8.70 17.33 6.93
C PRO A 69 9.77 16.32 6.46
N PHE A 70 10.02 16.24 5.15
CA PHE A 70 10.85 15.20 4.54
C PHE A 70 12.07 15.73 3.78
N LYS A 71 12.33 17.04 3.81
CA LYS A 71 13.39 17.71 3.01
C LYS A 71 14.79 17.10 3.14
N ASP A 72 15.08 16.47 4.26
CA ASP A 72 16.33 15.77 4.59
C ASP A 72 16.42 14.36 4.00
N VAL A 73 15.28 13.76 3.64
CA VAL A 73 15.16 12.36 3.17
C VAL A 73 14.40 12.21 1.84
N ILE A 74 13.84 13.28 1.27
CA ILE A 74 12.93 13.25 0.12
C ILE A 74 13.53 12.56 -1.12
N ASN A 75 14.86 12.59 -1.26
CA ASN A 75 15.59 11.98 -2.38
C ASN A 75 16.10 10.56 -2.09
N ASP A 76 15.81 10.00 -0.90
CA ASP A 76 16.16 8.65 -0.51
C ASP A 76 14.92 7.93 0.04
N PRO A 77 14.23 7.13 -0.80
CA PRO A 77 13.00 6.43 -0.41
C PRO A 77 13.17 5.54 0.83
N ALA A 78 14.35 4.94 1.05
CA ALA A 78 14.57 4.09 2.21
C ALA A 78 14.68 4.93 3.50
N ALA A 79 15.45 6.01 3.46
CA ALA A 79 15.54 6.95 4.58
C ALA A 79 14.19 7.65 4.85
N TRP A 80 13.42 7.95 3.80
CA TRP A 80 12.09 8.51 3.93
C TRP A 80 11.13 7.53 4.61
N ALA A 81 11.10 6.27 4.16
CA ALA A 81 10.29 5.23 4.80
C ALA A 81 10.66 5.02 6.28
N GLN A 82 11.96 5.03 6.61
CA GLN A 82 12.44 4.95 7.99
C GLN A 82 11.94 6.12 8.83
N LYS A 83 12.10 7.35 8.33
CA LYS A 83 11.59 8.55 9.00
C LYS A 83 10.09 8.46 9.24
N CYS A 84 9.32 7.99 8.26
CA CYS A 84 7.89 7.76 8.41
C CYS A 84 7.58 6.81 9.57
N VAL A 85 8.26 5.66 9.64
CA VAL A 85 8.05 4.66 10.71
C VAL A 85 8.48 5.18 12.08
N GLU A 86 9.61 5.88 12.17
CA GLU A 86 10.19 6.34 13.43
C GLU A 86 9.43 7.53 14.04
N GLU A 87 9.10 8.53 13.22
CA GLU A 87 8.51 9.79 13.68
C GLU A 87 6.98 9.77 13.66
N TYR A 88 6.39 9.24 12.58
CA TYR A 88 4.95 9.36 12.32
C TYR A 88 4.17 8.06 12.58
N LYS A 89 4.86 6.92 12.67
CA LYS A 89 4.34 5.61 13.10
C LYS A 89 3.07 5.17 12.34
N PRO A 90 3.08 5.17 10.99
CA PRO A 90 1.97 4.61 10.23
C PRO A 90 1.87 3.09 10.44
N ASP A 91 0.71 2.52 10.12
CA ASP A 91 0.53 1.07 10.12
C ASP A 91 1.30 0.39 8.98
N MET A 92 1.50 1.10 7.86
CA MET A 92 2.10 0.60 6.61
C MET A 92 2.84 1.72 5.87
N ILE A 93 3.66 1.35 4.88
CA ILE A 93 4.27 2.28 3.92
C ILE A 93 3.71 2.01 2.53
N ALA A 94 3.35 3.07 1.81
CA ALA A 94 2.95 3.01 0.41
C ALA A 94 4.08 3.55 -0.47
N VAL A 95 4.78 2.66 -1.17
CA VAL A 95 5.83 3.01 -2.12
C VAL A 95 5.19 3.34 -3.47
N GLN A 96 5.30 4.59 -3.89
CA GLN A 96 4.77 5.11 -5.16
C GLN A 96 5.90 5.10 -6.20
N LEU A 97 5.75 4.29 -7.26
CA LEU A 97 6.72 4.15 -8.35
C LEU A 97 6.46 5.17 -9.46
N VAL A 98 6.41 6.46 -9.11
CA VAL A 98 6.09 7.53 -10.05
C VAL A 98 7.16 7.69 -11.13
N SER A 99 8.42 7.34 -10.84
CA SER A 99 9.52 7.45 -11.80
C SER A 99 9.43 6.48 -12.97
N THR A 100 8.51 5.50 -12.92
CA THR A 100 8.30 4.57 -14.03
C THR A 100 7.35 5.12 -15.08
N ASP A 101 6.69 6.26 -14.88
CA ASP A 101 5.79 6.83 -15.89
C ASP A 101 6.51 7.02 -17.25
N PRO A 102 6.01 6.38 -18.33
CA PRO A 102 6.59 6.48 -19.68
C PRO A 102 6.64 7.90 -20.24
N ASN A 103 5.84 8.81 -19.69
CA ASN A 103 5.78 10.21 -20.13
C ASN A 103 6.78 11.12 -19.40
N THR A 104 7.47 10.61 -18.38
CA THR A 104 8.45 11.39 -17.60
C THR A 104 9.83 10.72 -17.62
N LEU A 105 10.21 10.01 -16.56
CA LEU A 105 11.52 9.39 -16.37
C LEU A 105 11.62 8.00 -17.00
N ASP A 106 10.48 7.33 -17.24
CA ASP A 106 10.37 6.00 -17.86
C ASP A 106 11.35 4.96 -17.28
N ARG A 107 11.62 5.01 -15.96
CA ARG A 107 12.54 4.06 -15.33
C ARG A 107 12.05 2.63 -15.50
N GLY A 108 13.00 1.72 -15.69
CA GLY A 108 12.71 0.31 -15.95
C GLY A 108 12.44 -0.50 -14.67
N ALA A 109 11.95 -1.72 -14.86
CA ALA A 109 11.62 -2.64 -13.75
C ALA A 109 12.81 -2.90 -12.81
N ASP A 110 14.04 -3.01 -13.33
CA ASP A 110 15.25 -3.26 -12.52
C ASP A 110 15.51 -2.14 -11.50
N GLU A 111 15.21 -0.89 -11.85
CA GLU A 111 15.37 0.26 -10.95
C GLU A 111 14.25 0.29 -9.91
N ALA A 112 13.01 0.06 -10.33
CA ALA A 112 11.86 -0.06 -9.42
C ALA A 112 12.06 -1.17 -8.37
N VAL A 113 12.51 -2.36 -8.80
CA VAL A 113 12.83 -3.48 -7.91
C VAL A 113 13.88 -3.08 -6.88
N LYS A 114 14.96 -2.42 -7.30
CA LYS A 114 16.00 -1.96 -6.36
C LYS A 114 15.45 -0.97 -5.35
N THR A 115 14.61 -0.03 -5.76
CA THR A 115 14.00 0.94 -4.84
C THR A 115 13.06 0.26 -3.84
N VAL A 116 12.15 -0.60 -4.32
CA VAL A 116 11.20 -1.30 -3.45
C VAL A 116 11.92 -2.21 -2.45
N MET A 117 12.93 -2.96 -2.90
CA MET A 117 13.71 -3.83 -2.01
C MET A 117 14.51 -3.04 -0.97
N LYS A 118 15.09 -1.90 -1.34
CA LYS A 118 15.74 -1.00 -0.39
C LYS A 118 14.77 -0.52 0.69
N VAL A 119 13.55 -0.13 0.31
CA VAL A 119 12.52 0.27 1.29
C VAL A 119 12.11 -0.93 2.15
N ALA A 120 11.86 -2.08 1.53
CA ALA A 120 11.46 -3.30 2.22
C ALA A 120 12.49 -3.83 3.22
N ASP A 121 13.78 -3.58 2.99
CA ASP A 121 14.86 -3.92 3.91
C ASP A 121 15.06 -2.86 5.00
N ALA A 122 14.57 -1.63 4.79
CA ALA A 122 14.76 -0.50 5.69
C ALA A 122 13.69 -0.39 6.78
N VAL A 123 12.49 -0.96 6.58
CA VAL A 123 11.36 -0.88 7.51
C VAL A 123 10.79 -2.25 7.88
N ASP A 124 10.13 -2.32 9.05
CA ASP A 124 9.52 -3.56 9.57
C ASP A 124 7.99 -3.59 9.43
N VAL A 125 7.38 -2.54 8.89
CA VAL A 125 5.93 -2.47 8.62
C VAL A 125 5.59 -3.01 7.23
N PRO A 126 4.34 -3.47 6.99
CA PRO A 126 3.94 -3.98 5.68
C PRO A 126 3.99 -2.90 4.59
N LEU A 127 4.22 -3.35 3.35
CA LEU A 127 4.29 -2.47 2.19
C LEU A 127 3.06 -2.59 1.28
N ILE A 128 2.62 -1.44 0.81
CA ILE A 128 1.82 -1.28 -0.40
C ILE A 128 2.81 -0.80 -1.47
N VAL A 129 2.83 -1.44 -2.64
CA VAL A 129 3.60 -0.99 -3.79
C VAL A 129 2.62 -0.57 -4.87
N TRP A 130 2.74 0.68 -5.29
CA TRP A 130 1.85 1.30 -6.24
C TRP A 130 2.63 1.76 -7.49
N GLY A 131 2.15 1.36 -8.67
CA GLY A 131 2.71 1.72 -9.97
C GLY A 131 2.42 3.17 -10.39
N CYS A 132 2.74 3.50 -11.64
CA CYS A 132 2.51 4.82 -12.21
C CYS A 132 1.11 5.00 -12.85
N ALA A 133 0.25 3.97 -12.76
CA ALA A 133 -1.11 3.93 -13.33
C ALA A 133 -1.18 3.93 -14.86
N ASP A 134 -0.05 3.67 -15.54
CA ASP A 134 -0.05 3.26 -16.94
C ASP A 134 -0.14 1.73 -17.00
N GLU A 135 -1.23 1.20 -17.58
CA GLU A 135 -1.57 -0.22 -17.48
C GLU A 135 -0.49 -1.16 -18.04
N ASP A 136 0.18 -0.77 -19.13
CA ASP A 136 1.19 -1.57 -19.80
C ASP A 136 2.52 -1.49 -19.03
N LYS A 137 2.92 -0.29 -18.61
CA LYS A 137 4.12 -0.09 -17.80
C LYS A 137 4.01 -0.74 -16.43
N ASP A 138 2.87 -0.63 -15.77
CA ASP A 138 2.63 -1.27 -14.47
C ASP A 138 2.67 -2.80 -14.60
N ALA A 139 2.14 -3.37 -15.69
CA ALA A 139 2.29 -4.80 -15.96
C ALA A 139 3.75 -5.20 -16.18
N GLU A 140 4.55 -4.37 -16.86
CA GLU A 140 5.99 -4.59 -17.04
C GLU A 140 6.74 -4.55 -15.71
N VAL A 141 6.52 -3.51 -14.90
CA VAL A 141 7.30 -3.18 -13.70
C VAL A 141 6.88 -3.99 -12.47
N LEU A 142 5.58 -4.09 -12.20
CA LEU A 142 5.10 -4.65 -10.93
C LEU A 142 5.27 -6.18 -10.88
N ARG A 143 5.45 -6.85 -12.03
CA ARG A 143 5.71 -8.30 -12.07
C ARG A 143 7.08 -8.67 -11.46
N PRO A 144 8.22 -8.12 -11.93
CA PRO A 144 9.51 -8.28 -11.27
C PRO A 144 9.51 -7.83 -9.81
N VAL A 145 8.78 -6.76 -9.47
CA VAL A 145 8.68 -6.29 -8.08
C VAL A 145 8.00 -7.33 -7.19
N ALA A 146 6.89 -7.92 -7.64
CA ALA A 146 6.22 -9.00 -6.94
C ALA A 146 7.13 -10.21 -6.76
N GLU A 147 7.86 -10.62 -7.80
CA GLU A 147 8.83 -11.73 -7.70
C GLU A 147 9.92 -11.44 -6.65
N ALA A 148 10.53 -10.26 -6.70
CA ALA A 148 11.56 -9.86 -5.74
C ALA A 148 11.06 -9.77 -4.29
N CYS A 149 9.77 -9.46 -4.11
CA CYS A 149 9.12 -9.35 -2.80
C CYS A 149 8.51 -10.67 -2.30
N GLU A 150 8.78 -11.81 -2.95
CA GLU A 150 8.24 -13.11 -2.53
C GLU A 150 8.49 -13.36 -1.03
N GLY A 151 7.46 -13.86 -0.34
CA GLY A 151 7.51 -14.13 1.09
C GLY A 151 7.21 -12.93 1.98
N ARG A 152 7.11 -11.70 1.45
CA ARG A 152 6.75 -10.49 2.22
C ARG A 152 5.26 -10.19 2.27
N ARG A 153 4.46 -10.79 1.37
CA ARG A 153 3.00 -10.60 1.27
C ARG A 153 2.62 -9.10 1.19
N ILE A 154 3.22 -8.39 0.24
CA ILE A 154 2.90 -6.98 -0.04
C ILE A 154 1.49 -6.83 -0.64
N ALA A 155 0.93 -5.63 -0.58
CA ALA A 155 -0.19 -5.24 -1.44
C ALA A 155 0.35 -4.59 -2.72
N LEU A 156 -0.16 -4.99 -3.88
CA LEU A 156 0.33 -4.57 -5.19
C LEU A 156 -0.79 -3.90 -5.98
N GLY A 157 -0.53 -2.72 -6.54
CA GLY A 157 -1.49 -2.01 -7.38
C GLY A 157 -0.82 -0.95 -8.26
N PRO A 158 -1.59 -0.21 -9.08
CA PRO A 158 -3.02 -0.42 -9.33
C PRO A 158 -3.29 -1.66 -10.19
N ILE A 159 -4.38 -2.36 -9.89
CA ILE A 159 -4.92 -3.41 -10.75
C ILE A 159 -6.16 -2.88 -11.46
N GLN A 160 -6.10 -2.88 -12.79
CA GLN A 160 -7.06 -2.26 -13.71
C GLN A 160 -7.52 -3.25 -14.78
N GLU A 161 -8.49 -2.84 -15.59
CA GLU A 161 -9.17 -3.71 -16.55
C GLU A 161 -8.23 -4.33 -17.59
N LYS A 162 -7.16 -3.64 -18.04
CA LYS A 162 -6.24 -4.23 -19.01
C LYS A 162 -5.13 -5.09 -18.39
N ASN A 163 -4.76 -4.83 -17.13
CA ASN A 163 -3.62 -5.51 -16.48
C ASN A 163 -4.00 -6.55 -15.41
N TYR A 164 -5.28 -6.67 -14.99
CA TYR A 164 -5.69 -7.57 -13.90
C TYR A 164 -5.37 -9.04 -14.12
N ARG A 165 -5.40 -9.52 -15.36
CA ARG A 165 -5.09 -10.93 -15.63
C ARG A 165 -3.64 -11.24 -15.30
N GLN A 166 -2.73 -10.34 -15.68
CA GLN A 166 -1.30 -10.53 -15.49
C GLN A 166 -0.91 -10.26 -14.04
N LEU A 167 -1.32 -9.11 -13.49
CA LEU A 167 -0.98 -8.72 -12.12
C LEU A 167 -1.71 -9.56 -11.06
N GLY A 168 -2.98 -9.90 -11.29
CA GLY A 168 -3.72 -10.80 -10.41
C GLY A 168 -3.12 -12.22 -10.37
N ALA A 169 -2.74 -12.78 -11.53
CA ALA A 169 -2.03 -14.07 -11.56
C ALA A 169 -0.68 -14.00 -10.85
N THR A 170 0.04 -12.88 -11.00
CA THR A 170 1.33 -12.63 -10.34
C THR A 170 1.17 -12.56 -8.82
N CYS A 171 0.16 -11.83 -8.33
CA CYS A 171 -0.14 -11.77 -6.90
C CYS A 171 -0.47 -13.15 -6.33
N ILE A 172 -1.24 -13.97 -7.07
CA ILE A 172 -1.53 -15.35 -6.65
C ILE A 172 -0.23 -16.19 -6.60
N ALA A 173 0.62 -16.09 -7.63
CA ALA A 173 1.85 -16.87 -7.73
C ALA A 173 2.82 -16.59 -6.56
N TYR A 174 3.04 -15.30 -6.24
CA TYR A 174 3.97 -14.86 -5.20
C TYR A 174 3.30 -14.60 -3.83
N LYS A 175 2.02 -14.96 -3.69
CA LYS A 175 1.22 -14.84 -2.46
C LYS A 175 1.15 -13.41 -1.92
N HIS A 176 0.91 -12.46 -2.83
CA HIS A 176 0.65 -11.06 -2.52
C HIS A 176 -0.84 -10.75 -2.50
N ILE A 177 -1.17 -9.56 -2.02
CA ILE A 177 -2.52 -9.01 -2.02
C ILE A 177 -2.68 -8.13 -3.26
N ALA A 178 -3.83 -8.28 -3.91
CA ALA A 178 -4.28 -7.57 -5.10
C ALA A 178 -5.54 -6.76 -4.74
#